data_AF-A0A1W9LNX3-F1
#
_entry.id   AF-A0A1W9LNX3-F1
#
_cell.length_a   1.000
_cell.length_b   1.000
_cell.length_c   1.000
_cell.angle_alpha   90.00
_cell.angle_beta   90.00
_cell.angle_gamma   90.00
#
_symmetry.space_group_name_H-M   'P 1'
#
loop_
_entity.id
_entity.type
_entity.pdbx_description
1 polymer ?
#
loop_
_entity_poly.entity_id
_entity_poly.type
_entity_poly.pdbx_seq_one_letter_code
_entity_poly.pdbx_strand_id
1 'polypeptide(L)' 'MPAIRWQVFQRDKWKCVSCGRSAANDVILHVDHIVPRSKGGKDELDNYQTLCHICNIGKSNKDETNIRELNKKMRKK' A
#
# COMPACT_ATOMS: atom_id res chain seq x y z
N MET A 1 -7.27 -17.41 -11.65
CA MET A 1 -7.17 -15.97 -11.36
C MET A 1 -5.99 -15.75 -10.42
N PRO A 2 -5.15 -14.71 -10.62
CA PRO A 2 -4.04 -14.43 -9.71
C PRO A 2 -4.55 -14.10 -8.30
N ALA A 3 -3.81 -14.49 -7.26
CA ALA A 3 -4.15 -14.15 -5.88
C ALA A 3 -4.23 -12.61 -5.68
N ILE A 4 -5.14 -12.15 -4.83
CA ILE A 4 -5.39 -10.71 -4.60
C ILE A 4 -4.12 -9.92 -4.25
N ARG A 5 -3.19 -10.51 -3.48
CA ARG A 5 -1.92 -9.87 -3.12
C ARG A 5 -1.04 -9.59 -4.35
N TRP A 6 -1.02 -10.51 -5.32
CA TRP A 6 -0.33 -10.30 -6.59
C TRP A 6 -0.92 -9.13 -7.37
N GLN A 7 -2.25 -9.04 -7.41
CA GLN A 7 -2.96 -7.95 -8.10
C GLN A 7 -2.65 -6.58 -7.47
N VAL A 8 -2.62 -6.49 -6.13
CA VAL A 8 -2.27 -5.26 -5.40
C VAL A 8 -0.90 -4.78 -5.79
N PHE A 9 0.07 -5.66 -5.64
CA PHE A 9 1.46 -5.39 -5.95
C PHE A 9 1.57 -4.98 -7.46
N GLN A 10 0.82 -5.62 -8.38
CA GLN A 10 0.93 -5.40 -9.83
C GLN A 10 0.41 -4.01 -10.19
N ARG A 11 -0.74 -3.64 -9.62
CA ARG A 11 -1.34 -2.31 -9.72
C ARG A 11 -0.38 -1.23 -9.23
N ASP A 12 0.32 -1.50 -8.13
CA ASP A 12 1.24 -0.55 -7.49
C ASP A 12 2.66 -0.61 -8.10
N LYS A 13 2.83 -1.30 -9.24
CA LYS A 13 4.09 -1.40 -10.00
C LYS A 13 5.27 -1.92 -9.18
N TRP A 14 5.02 -2.85 -8.27
CA TRP A 14 6.02 -3.40 -7.34
C TRP A 14 6.80 -2.30 -6.57
N LYS A 15 6.11 -1.22 -6.19
CA LYS A 15 6.69 -0.08 -5.47
C LYS A 15 5.86 0.29 -4.26
N CYS A 16 6.52 0.73 -3.20
CA CYS A 16 5.87 1.35 -2.07
C CYS A 16 5.13 2.61 -2.55
N VAL A 17 3.82 2.69 -2.32
CA VAL A 17 3.03 3.84 -2.77
C VAL A 17 3.33 5.12 -1.97
N SER A 18 3.93 4.99 -0.79
CA SER A 18 4.33 6.12 0.06
C SER A 18 5.68 6.70 -0.34
N CYS A 19 6.74 5.89 -0.41
CA CYS A 19 8.11 6.37 -0.61
C CYS A 19 8.72 6.02 -1.98
N GLY A 20 8.02 5.25 -2.82
CA GLY A 20 8.47 4.88 -4.16
C GLY A 20 9.53 3.78 -4.22
N ARG A 21 10.06 3.31 -3.07
CA ARG A 21 11.08 2.24 -3.01
C ARG A 21 10.53 0.90 -3.52
N SER A 22 11.41 0.08 -4.08
CA SER A 22 11.14 -1.27 -4.60
C SER A 22 12.21 -2.26 -4.14
N ALA A 23 12.15 -3.50 -4.62
CA ALA A 23 13.20 -4.49 -4.38
C ALA A 23 14.62 -4.00 -4.78
N ALA A 24 14.73 -3.09 -5.76
CA ALA A 24 16.00 -2.46 -6.15
C ALA A 24 16.59 -1.53 -5.07
N ASN A 25 15.86 -1.26 -3.99
CA ASN A 25 16.32 -0.47 -2.85
C ASN A 25 16.49 -1.33 -1.59
N ASP A 26 16.60 -2.65 -1.73
CA ASP A 26 16.76 -3.62 -0.64
C ASP A 26 15.66 -3.53 0.44
N VAL A 27 14.44 -3.18 0.04
CA VAL A 27 13.28 -3.17 0.94
C VAL A 27 12.33 -4.32 0.66
N ILE A 28 11.82 -4.92 1.73
CA ILE A 28 10.68 -5.85 1.67
C ILE A 28 9.39 -5.04 1.48
N LEU A 29 8.58 -5.46 0.51
CA LEU A 29 7.25 -4.91 0.25
C LEU A 29 6.16 -5.79 0.89
N HIS A 30 5.13 -5.14 1.41
CA HIS A 30 3.97 -5.75 2.03
C HIS A 30 2.69 -5.23 1.37
N VAL A 31 1.69 -6.10 1.29
CA VAL A 31 0.30 -5.70 1.07
C VAL A 31 -0.27 -5.32 2.42
N ASP A 32 -0.56 -4.04 2.58
CA ASP A 32 -1.12 -3.43 3.79
C ASP A 32 -2.55 -2.97 3.55
N HIS A 33 -3.36 -3.04 4.61
CA HIS A 33 -4.73 -2.52 4.58
C HIS A 33 -4.74 -1.01 4.79
N ILE A 34 -5.39 -0.25 3.92
CA ILE A 34 -5.66 1.19 4.10
C ILE A 34 -6.40 1.39 5.41
N VAL A 35 -7.63 0.87 5.54
CA VAL A 35 -8.32 0.75 6.83
C VAL A 35 -7.80 -0.51 7.51
N PRO A 36 -7.11 -0.42 8.68
CA PRO A 36 -6.56 -1.59 9.36
C PRO A 36 -7.63 -2.64 9.66
N ARG A 37 -7.25 -3.93 9.59
CA ARG A 37 -8.14 -5.03 9.97
C ARG A 37 -8.68 -4.89 11.40
N SER A 38 -7.87 -4.39 12.34
CA SER A 38 -8.28 -4.12 13.73
C SER A 38 -9.38 -3.06 13.87
N LYS A 39 -9.64 -2.29 12.81
CA LYS A 39 -10.71 -1.28 12.73
C LYS A 39 -11.82 -1.67 11.76
N GLY A 40 -11.90 -2.96 11.37
CA GLY A 40 -12.94 -3.46 10.46
C GLY A 40 -12.62 -3.31 8.97
N GLY A 41 -11.36 -3.06 8.61
CA GLY A 41 -10.92 -3.04 7.23
C GLY A 41 -11.12 -4.38 6.51
N LYS A 42 -11.70 -4.34 5.31
CA LYS A 42 -11.99 -5.52 4.50
C LYS A 42 -10.77 -6.05 3.74
N ASP A 43 -10.79 -7.35 3.45
CA ASP A 43 -9.79 -8.04 2.63
C ASP A 43 -10.09 -7.92 1.13
N GLU A 44 -10.14 -6.67 0.64
CA GLU A 44 -10.55 -6.33 -0.73
C GLU A 44 -9.46 -5.51 -1.44
N LEU A 45 -9.40 -5.61 -2.77
CA LEU A 45 -8.34 -5.02 -3.58
C LEU A 45 -8.22 -3.50 -3.36
N ASP A 46 -9.36 -2.84 -3.19
CA ASP A 46 -9.44 -1.40 -2.99
C ASP A 46 -9.02 -0.94 -1.61
N ASN A 47 -9.17 -1.79 -0.58
CA ASN A 47 -8.66 -1.52 0.77
C ASN A 47 -7.19 -1.91 0.93
N TYR A 48 -6.54 -2.44 -0.11
CA TYR A 48 -5.11 -2.76 -0.06
C TYR A 48 -4.24 -1.70 -0.72
N GLN A 49 -3.02 -1.57 -0.23
CA GLN A 49 -1.94 -0.79 -0.83
C GLN A 49 -0.58 -1.43 -0.57
N THR A 50 0.37 -1.20 -1.46
CA THR A 50 1.75 -1.68 -1.32
C THR A 50 2.59 -0.73 -0.47
N LEU A 51 3.12 -1.20 0.66
CA LEU A 51 4.06 -0.44 1.50
C LEU A 51 5.36 -1.21 1.69
N CYS A 52 6.49 -0.50 1.77
CA CYS A 52 7.71 -1.14 2.28
C CYS A 52 7.62 -1.35 3.79
N HIS A 53 8.40 -2.28 4.35
CA HIS A 53 8.39 -2.59 5.79
C HIS A 53 8.53 -1.34 6.68
N ILE A 54 9.38 -0.36 6.31
CA ILE A 54 9.57 0.89 7.06
C ILE A 54 8.27 1.72 7.08
N CYS A 55 7.68 1.99 5.91
CA CYS A 55 6.43 2.74 5.81
C CYS A 55 5.26 2.00 6.47
N ASN A 56 5.23 0.67 6.34
CA ASN A 56 4.21 -0.17 6.94
C ASN A 56 4.24 -0.11 8.48
N ILE A 57 5.43 -0.22 9.07
CA ILE A 57 5.63 -0.06 10.52
C ILE A 57 5.23 1.35 10.97
N GLY A 58 5.62 2.38 10.21
CA GLY A 58 5.27 3.77 10.50
C GLY A 58 3.76 4.03 10.48
N LYS A 59 3.04 3.46 9.49
CA LYS A 59 1.58 3.55 9.39
C LYS A 59 0.88 2.83 10.54
N SER A 60 1.32 1.61 10.84
CA SER A 60 0.72 0.76 11.88
C SER A 60 -0.83 0.70 11.73
N ASN A 61 -1.56 0.65 12.83
CA ASN A 61 -3.02 0.81 12.87
C ASN A 61 -3.47 2.28 13.09
N LYS A 62 -2.56 3.24 12.90
CA LYS A 62 -2.79 4.64 13.29
C LYS A 62 -3.32 5.51 12.16
N ASP A 63 -3.04 5.14 10.92
CA ASP A 63 -3.38 5.93 9.74
C ASP A 63 -4.17 5.08 8.73
N GLU A 64 -5.20 5.70 8.15
CA GLU A 64 -6.16 5.11 7.21
C GLU A 64 -6.10 5.79 5.83
N THR A 65 -5.03 6.55 5.59
CA THR A 65 -4.86 7.31 4.35
C THR A 65 -4.70 6.37 3.17
N ASN A 66 -5.54 6.58 2.16
CA ASN A 66 -5.33 6.02 0.85
C ASN A 66 -4.27 6.84 0.11
N ILE A 67 -3.01 6.41 0.27
CA ILE A 67 -1.85 7.12 -0.29
C ILE A 67 -1.90 7.17 -1.81
N ARG A 68 -2.52 6.17 -2.46
CA ARG A 68 -2.71 6.14 -3.92
C ARG A 68 -3.57 7.32 -4.38
N GLU A 69 -4.66 7.61 -3.67
CA GLU A 69 -5.53 8.75 -3.97
C GLU A 69 -4.86 10.09 -3.66
N LEU A 70 -4.11 10.17 -2.56
CA LEU A 70 -3.30 11.35 -2.23
C LEU A 70 -2.32 11.70 -3.37
N ASN A 71 -1.56 10.71 -3.84
CA ASN A 71 -0.60 10.88 -4.93
C ASN A 71 -1.26 11.33 -6.25
N LYS A 72 -2.47 10.84 -6.55
CA LYS A 72 -3.23 11.28 -7.72
C LYS A 72 -3.63 12.74 -7.62
N LYS A 73 -4.04 13.22 -6.44
CA LYS A 73 -4.38 14.63 -6.20
C LYS A 73 -3.16 15.54 -6.38
N MET A 74 -1.99 15.13 -5.86
CA MET A 74 -0.75 15.91 -5.97
C MET A 74 -0.25 16.04 -7.41
N ARG A 75 -0.47 15.04 -8.27
CA ARG A 75 -0.05 15.06 -9.69
C ARG A 75 -0.94 15.90 -10.60
N LYS A 76 -2.14 16.25 -10.16
CA LYS A 76 -3.12 17.05 -10.93
C LYS A 76 -2.99 18.55 -10.68
N LYS A 77 -2.07 18.95 -9.81
CA LYS A 77 -1.73 20.35 -9.49
C LYS A 77 -0.40 20.67 -10.17
#